data_AF-A0A955I7T2-F1
#
_entry.id   AF-A0A955I7T2-F1
#
_cell.length_a   1.000
_cell.length_b   1.000
_cell.length_c   1.000
_cell.angle_alpha   90.00
_cell.angle_beta   90.00
_cell.angle_gamma   90.00
#
_symmetry.space_group_name_H-M   'P 1'
#
loop_
_entity.id
_entity.type
_entity.pdbx_description
1 polymer ?
#
loop_
_entity_poly.entity_id
_entity_poly.type
_entity_poly.pdbx_seq_one_letter_code
_entity_poly.pdbx_strand_id
1 'polypeptide(L)' 'RDEIMHNFDKAYPHYNFIKNVGYGTATHIEAIKKYGITPLHRLSFKPIANIANNQRKISQ' A
#
# COMPACT_ATOMS: atom_id res chain seq x y z
N ARG A 1 3.20 -12.31 14.16
CA ARG A 1 2.67 -11.57 12.98
C ARG A 1 2.54 -10.07 13.29
N ASP A 2 2.16 -9.74 14.52
CA ASP A 2 1.87 -8.37 14.94
C ASP A 2 3.13 -7.49 15.03
N GLU A 3 4.27 -8.02 15.49
CA GLU A 3 5.53 -7.25 15.53
C GLU A 3 6.01 -6.78 14.15
N ILE A 4 5.87 -7.63 13.13
CA ILE A 4 6.24 -7.28 11.75
C ILE A 4 5.33 -6.17 11.22
N MET A 5 4.02 -6.26 11.49
CA MET A 5 3.06 -5.22 11.09
C MET A 5 3.31 -3.91 11.84
N HIS A 6 3.69 -3.96 13.11
CA HIS A 6 4.11 -2.78 13.88
C HIS A 6 5.36 -2.13 13.31
N ASN A 7 6.36 -2.91 12.90
CA ASN A 7 7.56 -2.37 12.28
C ASN A 7 7.27 -1.74 10.91
N PHE A 8 6.35 -2.33 10.13
CA PHE A 8 5.90 -1.73 8.87
C PHE A 8 5.12 -0.45 9.07
N ASP A 9 4.29 -0.37 10.10
CA ASP A 9 3.56 0.86 10.42
C ASP A 9 4.51 1.98 10.87
N LYS A 10 5.53 1.65 11.66
CA LYS A 10 6.60 2.61 12.00
C LYS A 10 7.38 3.09 10.78
N ALA A 11 7.68 2.19 9.84
CA ALA A 11 8.40 2.54 8.62
C ALA A 11 7.51 3.30 7.59
N TYR A 12 6.21 3.04 7.60
CA TYR A 12 5.24 3.56 6.65
C TYR A 12 3.95 4.03 7.37
N PRO A 13 4.05 5.06 8.23
CA PRO A 13 2.95 5.47 9.12
C PRO A 13 1.70 5.95 8.37
N HIS A 14 1.86 6.37 7.11
CA HIS A 14 0.77 6.84 6.28
C HIS A 14 -0.12 5.74 5.70
N TYR A 15 0.30 4.48 5.75
CA TYR A 15 -0.40 3.36 5.11
C TYR A 15 -1.26 2.55 6.09
N ASN A 16 -1.10 2.80 7.39
CA ASN A 16 -1.84 2.19 8.49
C ASN A 16 -1.87 0.65 8.37
N PHE A 17 -0.68 0.05 8.31
CA PHE A 17 -0.52 -1.39 8.09
C PHE A 17 -1.05 -2.21 9.27
N ILE A 18 -1.05 -1.64 10.49
CA ILE A 18 -1.61 -2.27 11.69
C ILE A 18 -3.11 -2.52 11.55
N LYS A 19 -3.89 -1.54 11.09
CA LYS A 19 -5.35 -1.71 10.95
C LYS A 19 -5.77 -2.42 9.67
N ASN A 20 -5.01 -2.24 8.59
CA ASN A 20 -5.45 -2.70 7.28
C ASN A 20 -4.89 -4.07 6.89
N VAL A 21 -3.84 -4.58 7.55
CA VAL A 21 -3.28 -5.92 7.32
C VAL A 21 -3.09 -6.26 5.82
N GLY A 22 -2.84 -5.26 4.98
CA GLY A 22 -2.71 -5.42 3.53
C GLY A 22 -4.01 -5.63 2.73
N TYR A 23 -5.20 -5.55 3.34
CA TYR A 23 -6.48 -5.54 2.62
C TYR A 23 -6.80 -4.12 2.15
N GLY A 24 -7.19 -3.98 0.88
CA GLY A 24 -7.37 -2.71 0.17
C GLY A 24 -8.56 -1.88 0.67
N THR A 25 -8.51 -1.40 1.90
CA THR A 25 -9.47 -0.43 2.43
C THR A 25 -9.34 0.90 1.71
N ALA A 26 -10.41 1.71 1.74
CA ALA A 26 -10.41 3.02 1.08
C ALA A 26 -9.25 3.91 1.53
N THR A 27 -8.98 3.94 2.85
CA THR A 27 -7.87 4.72 3.43
C THR A 27 -6.51 4.24 2.95
N HIS A 28 -6.32 2.92 2.78
CA HIS A 28 -5.09 2.36 2.24
C HIS A 28 -4.92 2.72 0.75
N ILE A 29 -6.00 2.66 -0.04
CA ILE A 29 -5.98 3.07 -1.45
C ILE A 29 -5.66 4.56 -1.59
N GLU A 30 -6.23 5.42 -0.74
CA GLU A 30 -5.93 6.85 -0.72
C GLU A 30 -4.47 7.13 -0.36
N ALA A 31 -3.93 6.42 0.64
CA ALA A 31 -2.51 6.50 0.99
C ALA A 31 -1.62 6.09 -0.19
N ILE A 32 -1.94 5.01 -0.91
CA ILE A 32 -1.18 4.59 -2.10
C ILE A 32 -1.26 5.62 -3.23
N LYS A 33 -2.43 6.23 -3.45
CA LYS A 33 -2.58 7.28 -4.46
C LYS A 33 -1.77 8.53 -4.10
N LYS A 34 -1.69 8.87 -2.81
CA LYS A 34 -1.00 10.08 -2.33
C LYS A 34 0.51 9.92 -2.19
N TYR A 35 0.97 8.77 -1.67
CA TYR A 35 2.37 8.53 -1.32
C TYR A 35 3.07 7.51 -2.24
N GLY A 36 2.32 6.86 -3.13
CA GLY A 36 2.86 5.85 -4.05
C GLY A 36 2.79 4.42 -3.50
N ILE A 37 3.19 3.46 -4.33
CA ILE A 37 3.30 2.06 -3.92
C ILE A 37 4.65 1.80 -3.25
N THR A 38 4.63 1.07 -2.13
CA THR A 38 5.85 0.63 -1.43
C THR A 38 6.21 -0.81 -1.79
N PRO A 39 7.48 -1.26 -1.60
CA PRO A 39 7.89 -2.64 -1.85
C PRO A 39 7.14 -3.70 -1.03
N LEU A 40 6.46 -3.29 0.06
CA LEU A 40 5.65 -4.19 0.89
C LEU A 40 4.33 -4.57 0.22
N HIS A 41 3.88 -3.81 -0.78
CA HIS A 41 2.63 -4.09 -1.47
C HIS A 41 2.80 -5.23 -2.46
N ARG A 42 1.90 -6.21 -2.37
CA ARG A 42 1.87 -7.32 -3.33
C ARG A 42 1.19 -6.88 -4.61
N LEU A 43 1.98 -6.57 -5.63
CA LEU A 43 1.51 -6.09 -6.94
C LEU A 43 0.62 -7.08 -7.70
N SER A 44 0.59 -8.35 -7.30
CA SER A 44 -0.31 -9.35 -7.87
C SER A 44 -1.74 -9.28 -7.32
N PHE A 45 -1.96 -8.59 -6.20
CA PHE A 45 -3.28 -8.51 -5.58
C PHE A 45 -4.05 -7.30 -6.11
N LYS A 46 -5.31 -7.52 -6.53
CA LYS A 46 -6.23 -6.41 -6.80
C LYS A 46 -6.73 -5.85 -5.46
N PRO A 47 -6.77 -4.52 -5.25
CA PRO A 47 -6.70 -3.43 -6.26
C PRO A 47 -5.29 -2.88 -6.55
N ILE A 48 -4.25 -3.33 -5.84
CA ILE A 48 -2.88 -2.79 -5.92
C ILE A 48 -2.30 -2.92 -7.33
N ALA A 49 -2.49 -4.08 -7.98
CA ALA A 49 -2.04 -4.34 -9.36
C ALA A 49 -2.50 -3.24 -10.34
N ASN A 50 -3.76 -2.81 -10.22
CA ASN A 50 -4.34 -1.80 -11.09
C ASN A 50 -3.72 -0.43 -10.83
N ILE A 51 -3.50 -0.09 -9.56
CA ILE A 51 -2.88 1.18 -9.17
C ILE A 51 -1.44 1.25 -9.68
N ALA A 52 -0.68 0.15 -9.56
CA ALA A 52 0.71 0.08 -10.05
C ALA A 52 0.79 0.27 -11.56
N ASN A 53 -0.09 -0.41 -12.30
CA ASN A 53 -0.17 -0.26 -13.75
C ASN A 53 -0.54 1.18 -14.15
N ASN A 54 -1.39 1.84 -13.39
CA ASN A 54 -1.79 3.22 -13.68
C ASN A 54 -0.67 4.23 -13.37
N GLN A 55 0.07 4.06 -12.27
CA GLN A 55 1.22 4.92 -11.94
C GLN A 55 2.32 4.85 -13.00
N ARG A 56 2.58 3.66 -13.56
CA ARG A 56 3.57 3.46 -14.64
C ARG A 56 3.18 4.17 -15.94
N LYS A 57 1.88 4.31 -16.24
CA LYS A 57 1.40 5.00 -17.45
C LYS A 57 1.48 6.52 -17.36
N ILE A 58 1.40 7.10 -16.16
CA ILE A 58 1.46 8.56 -15.96
C ILE A 58 2.90 9.09 -16.09
N SER A 59 3.91 8.23 -15.93
CA SER A 59 5.33 8.59 -16.02
C SER A 59 5.96 8.31 -17.40
N GLN A 60 5.14 8.06 -18.43
CA GLN A 60 5.57 7.90 -19.83
C GLN A 60 5.08 9.06 -20.69
#